data_AF-A0A961IDU8-F1
#
_entry.id   AF-A0A961IDU8-F1
#
_cell.length_a   1.000
_cell.length_b   1.000
_cell.length_c   1.000
_cell.angle_alpha   90.00
_cell.angle_beta   90.00
_cell.angle_gamma   90.00
#
_symmetry.space_group_name_H-M   'P 1'
#
loop_
_entity.id
_entity.type
_entity.pdbx_description
1 polymer ?
#
loop_
_entity_poly.entity_id
_entity_poly.type
_entity_poly.pdbx_seq_one_letter_code
_entity_poly.pdbx_strand_id
1 'polypeptide(L)'
;MQTILFFSRLILFYLVILIPFFMDPAVAVAYDFSGKVAWLFLLPAQMLIAYFIRPPRTRRIWMGPAIALGLLAFIVLFFSDFEWQAVLLFTVVSLFAYISTRMVFSGKGPGFAVLEMFFIGLVYFKLLNFTRSAPDIAEASGAAIKIVLILAVLSFLLHAIILYLAAFPDRSRKRKRAELVIFSVIAVLLLFPLAVLLPDNFVDHEAILNNLREEPPPRSRE
;
A
#
# COMPACT_ATOMS: atom_id res chain seq x y z
N MET A 1 -9.76 12.19 -16.20
CA MET A 1 -9.99 11.85 -14.78
C MET A 1 -9.58 10.41 -14.43
N GLN A 2 -10.06 9.39 -15.15
CA GLN A 2 -9.79 7.99 -14.81
C GLN A 2 -8.29 7.62 -14.82
N THR A 3 -7.48 8.21 -15.70
CA THR A 3 -6.03 7.99 -15.73
C THR A 3 -5.33 8.54 -14.49
N ILE A 4 -5.74 9.73 -14.03
CA ILE A 4 -5.22 10.34 -12.81
C ILE A 4 -5.64 9.52 -11.57
N LEU A 5 -6.86 8.98 -11.56
CA LEU A 5 -7.32 8.05 -10.53
C LEU A 5 -6.49 6.77 -10.50
N PHE A 6 -6.15 6.22 -11.66
CA PHE A 6 -5.30 5.03 -11.75
C PHE A 6 -3.90 5.26 -11.19
N PHE A 7 -3.23 6.34 -11.61
CA PHE A 7 -1.87 6.63 -11.12
C PHE A 7 -1.84 6.98 -9.63
N SER A 8 -2.81 7.75 -9.13
CA SER A 8 -2.89 8.02 -7.68
C SER A 8 -3.14 6.75 -6.87
N ARG A 9 -3.97 5.82 -7.37
CA ARG A 9 -4.15 4.48 -6.75
C ARG A 9 -2.85 3.69 -6.75
N LEU A 10 -2.14 3.66 -7.87
CA LEU A 10 -0.87 2.94 -8.02
C LEU A 10 0.21 3.51 -7.08
N ILE A 11 0.28 4.83 -6.91
CA ILE A 11 1.16 5.49 -5.93
C ILE A 11 0.85 5.00 -4.50
N LEU A 12 -0.43 4.87 -4.13
CA LEU A 12 -0.81 4.34 -2.81
C LEU A 12 -0.32 2.92 -2.59
N PHE A 13 -0.43 2.04 -3.58
CA PHE A 13 0.08 0.67 -3.46
C PHE A 13 1.60 0.64 -3.36
N TYR A 14 2.32 1.47 -4.14
CA TYR A 14 3.77 1.56 -4.03
C TYR A 14 4.21 2.08 -2.66
N LEU A 15 3.53 3.07 -2.09
CA LEU A 15 3.87 3.57 -0.75
C LEU A 15 3.64 2.53 0.35
N VAL A 16 2.61 1.70 0.25
CA VAL A 16 2.42 0.55 1.15
C VAL A 16 3.61 -0.42 1.08
N ILE A 17 4.20 -0.60 -0.09
CA ILE A 17 5.34 -1.52 -0.30
C ILE A 17 6.66 -0.88 0.13
N LEU A 18 6.82 0.41 -0.13
CA LEU A 18 8.04 1.16 0.21
C LEU A 18 8.21 1.33 1.72
N ILE A 19 7.11 1.45 2.48
CA ILE A 19 7.16 1.57 3.94
C ILE A 19 7.99 0.43 4.55
N PRO A 20 7.62 -0.86 4.40
CA PRO A 20 8.44 -1.95 4.92
C PRO A 20 9.83 -2.05 4.30
N PHE A 21 9.97 -1.74 3.00
CA PHE A 21 11.27 -1.80 2.30
C PHE A 21 12.31 -0.85 2.90
N PHE A 22 11.91 0.33 3.37
CA PHE A 22 12.80 1.26 4.06
C PHE A 22 12.95 0.98 5.58
N MET A 23 12.24 -0.02 6.12
CA MET A 23 12.19 -0.36 7.56
C MET A 23 12.85 -1.71 7.89
N ASP A 24 13.68 -2.21 6.98
CA ASP A 24 14.10 -3.62 6.82
C ASP A 24 15.17 -4.13 7.82
N PRO A 25 14.97 -3.96 9.13
CA PRO A 25 15.13 -5.15 9.99
C PRO A 25 13.97 -5.43 10.98
N ALA A 26 12.94 -4.59 11.07
CA ALA A 26 11.90 -4.66 12.12
C ALA A 26 10.70 -5.51 11.73
N VAL A 27 10.37 -5.43 10.44
CA VAL A 27 9.18 -6.08 9.92
C VAL A 27 9.57 -7.52 9.65
N ALA A 28 9.35 -8.38 10.64
CA ALA A 28 9.56 -9.83 10.59
C ALA A 28 8.71 -10.56 9.52
N VAL A 29 8.13 -9.85 8.57
CA VAL A 29 7.74 -10.42 7.28
C VAL A 29 8.97 -10.31 6.42
N ALA A 30 9.79 -11.35 6.42
CA ALA A 30 10.91 -11.46 5.51
C ALA A 30 10.40 -11.09 4.10
N TYR A 31 10.87 -9.95 3.58
CA TYR A 31 10.66 -9.62 2.17
C TYR A 31 11.60 -10.52 1.38
N ASP A 32 11.27 -11.81 1.38
CA ASP A 32 11.90 -12.80 0.53
C ASP A 32 11.77 -12.32 -0.91
N PHE A 33 12.69 -12.78 -1.73
CA PHE A 33 12.75 -12.39 -3.13
C PHE A 33 11.38 -12.52 -3.82
N SER A 34 10.63 -13.59 -3.52
CA SER A 34 9.24 -13.83 -3.94
C SER A 34 8.28 -12.71 -3.51
N GLY A 35 8.38 -12.22 -2.27
CA GLY A 35 7.60 -11.07 -1.80
C GLY A 35 7.90 -9.81 -2.60
N LYS A 36 9.17 -9.52 -2.86
CA LYS A 36 9.60 -8.36 -3.67
C LYS A 36 9.03 -8.47 -5.10
N VAL A 37 9.10 -9.64 -5.72
CA VAL A 37 8.53 -9.89 -7.05
C VAL A 37 7.01 -9.72 -7.05
N ALA A 38 6.32 -10.28 -6.06
CA ALA A 38 4.86 -10.21 -5.95
C ALA A 38 4.37 -8.77 -5.83
N TRP A 39 4.93 -8.03 -4.88
CA TRP A 39 4.45 -6.71 -4.52
C TRP A 39 4.97 -5.62 -5.47
N LEU A 40 6.25 -5.62 -5.84
CA LEU A 40 6.85 -4.54 -6.63
C LEU A 40 6.60 -4.66 -8.13
N PHE A 41 6.49 -5.89 -8.64
CA PHE A 41 6.36 -6.15 -10.09
C PHE A 41 4.99 -6.72 -10.46
N LEU A 42 4.58 -7.84 -9.86
CA LEU A 42 3.36 -8.54 -10.25
C LEU A 42 2.11 -7.69 -9.97
N LEU A 43 1.98 -7.12 -8.78
CA LEU A 43 0.82 -6.28 -8.43
C LEU A 43 0.64 -5.09 -9.38
N PRO A 44 1.65 -4.22 -9.61
CA PRO A 44 1.51 -3.09 -10.53
C PRO A 44 1.29 -3.53 -11.98
N ALA A 45 1.96 -4.59 -12.43
CA ALA A 45 1.77 -5.11 -13.79
C ALA A 45 0.35 -5.62 -14.02
N GLN A 46 -0.22 -6.35 -13.06
CA GLN A 46 -1.60 -6.84 -13.13
C GLN A 46 -2.62 -5.69 -13.10
N MET A 47 -2.37 -4.64 -12.30
CA MET A 47 -3.18 -3.42 -12.32
C MET A 47 -3.12 -2.72 -13.69
N LEU A 48 -1.93 -2.62 -14.30
CA LEU A 48 -1.75 -2.03 -15.63
C LEU A 48 -2.52 -2.81 -16.70
N ILE A 49 -2.39 -4.14 -16.72
CA ILE A 49 -3.12 -5.01 -17.63
C ILE A 49 -4.64 -4.82 -17.46
N ALA A 50 -5.12 -4.85 -16.21
CA ALA A 50 -6.54 -4.68 -15.90
C ALA A 50 -7.09 -3.31 -16.32
N TYR A 51 -6.28 -2.25 -16.21
CA TYR A 51 -6.68 -0.89 -16.56
C TYR A 51 -6.65 -0.61 -18.07
N PHE A 52 -5.57 -1.00 -18.75
CA PHE A 52 -5.38 -0.71 -20.17
C PHE A 52 -6.20 -1.64 -21.08
N ILE A 53 -6.40 -2.90 -20.69
CA ILE A 53 -7.06 -3.93 -21.51
C ILE A 53 -8.56 -4.06 -21.18
N ARG A 54 -9.11 -3.13 -20.39
CA ARG A 54 -10.52 -3.16 -19.98
C ARG A 54 -11.48 -2.93 -21.15
N PRO A 55 -12.61 -3.68 -21.24
CA PRO A 55 -13.74 -3.27 -22.08
C PRO A 55 -14.29 -1.92 -21.59
N PRO A 56 -14.52 -0.89 -22.45
CA PRO A 56 -14.76 -0.95 -23.89
C PRO A 56 -13.55 -0.64 -24.80
N ARG A 57 -12.33 -0.44 -24.27
CA ARG A 57 -11.15 -0.08 -25.10
C ARG A 57 -10.73 -1.21 -26.04
N THR A 58 -10.91 -2.45 -25.61
CA THR A 58 -10.60 -3.64 -26.39
C THR A 58 -11.87 -4.45 -26.63
N ARG A 59 -12.18 -4.77 -27.90
CA ARG A 59 -13.36 -5.55 -28.29
C ARG A 59 -13.33 -7.01 -27.81
N ARG A 60 -12.14 -7.54 -27.50
CA ARG A 60 -11.93 -8.91 -26.97
C ARG A 60 -11.88 -8.93 -25.44
N ILE A 61 -12.99 -9.35 -24.83
CA ILE A 61 -13.15 -9.46 -23.37
C ILE A 61 -12.17 -10.46 -22.73
N TRP A 62 -11.73 -11.47 -23.50
CA TRP A 62 -10.82 -12.53 -23.06
C TRP A 62 -9.33 -12.16 -23.10
N MET A 63 -8.96 -11.08 -23.79
CA MET A 63 -7.55 -10.72 -23.96
C MET A 63 -6.90 -10.28 -22.65
N GLY A 64 -7.61 -9.49 -21.84
CA GLY A 64 -7.13 -9.03 -20.53
C GLY A 64 -6.82 -10.20 -19.58
N PRO A 65 -7.80 -11.09 -19.32
CA PRO A 65 -7.57 -12.27 -18.47
C PRO A 65 -6.48 -13.19 -19.01
N ALA A 66 -6.41 -13.40 -20.34
CA ALA A 66 -5.38 -14.25 -20.93
C ALA A 66 -3.97 -13.70 -20.72
N ILE A 67 -3.78 -12.38 -20.89
CA ILE A 67 -2.47 -11.73 -20.66
C ILE A 67 -2.13 -11.73 -19.16
N ALA A 68 -3.12 -11.47 -18.29
CA ALA A 68 -2.95 -11.54 -16.84
C ALA A 68 -2.51 -12.94 -16.37
N LEU A 69 -3.17 -13.99 -16.89
CA LEU A 69 -2.82 -15.38 -16.61
C LEU A 69 -1.46 -15.76 -17.21
N GLY A 70 -1.14 -15.29 -18.41
CA GLY A 70 0.18 -15.49 -19.03
C GLY A 70 1.31 -14.87 -18.21
N LEU A 71 1.12 -13.65 -17.70
CA LEU A 71 2.09 -13.00 -16.82
C LEU A 71 2.22 -13.74 -15.48
N LEU A 72 1.10 -14.18 -14.88
CA LEU A 72 1.14 -14.98 -13.66
C LEU A 72 1.89 -16.29 -13.88
N ALA A 73 1.59 -17.01 -14.96
CA ALA A 73 2.27 -18.26 -15.30
C ALA A 73 3.77 -18.03 -15.51
N PHE A 74 4.16 -16.96 -16.21
CA PHE A 74 5.55 -16.58 -16.36
C PHE A 74 6.21 -16.32 -15.00
N ILE A 75 5.61 -15.52 -14.12
CA ILE A 75 6.21 -15.22 -12.82
C ILE A 75 6.33 -16.48 -11.95
N VAL A 76 5.31 -17.33 -11.93
CA VAL A 76 5.33 -18.59 -11.18
C VAL A 76 6.44 -19.53 -11.68
N LEU A 77 6.60 -19.67 -13.00
CA LEU A 77 7.60 -20.59 -13.59
C LEU A 77 9.04 -20.15 -13.32
N PHE A 78 9.31 -18.85 -13.27
CA PHE A 78 10.68 -18.31 -13.19
C PHE A 78 11.09 -17.83 -11.81
N PHE A 79 10.16 -17.50 -10.92
CA PHE A 79 10.47 -16.84 -9.64
C PHE A 79 9.91 -17.54 -8.40
N SER A 80 9.15 -18.63 -8.57
CA SER A 80 8.52 -19.30 -7.43
C SER A 80 9.33 -20.47 -6.87
N ASP A 81 10.34 -20.96 -7.61
CA ASP A 81 11.04 -22.22 -7.34
C ASP A 81 10.08 -23.42 -7.09
N PHE A 82 8.84 -23.30 -7.60
CA PHE A 82 7.71 -24.19 -7.33
C PHE A 82 7.35 -24.39 -5.85
N GLU A 83 7.79 -23.49 -4.97
CA GLU A 83 7.36 -23.48 -3.58
C GLU A 83 5.90 -23.09 -3.45
N TRP A 84 5.12 -23.92 -2.75
CA TRP A 84 3.68 -23.73 -2.61
C TRP A 84 3.30 -22.35 -2.05
N GLN A 85 4.09 -21.83 -1.10
CA GLN A 85 3.85 -20.53 -0.47
C GLN A 85 4.01 -19.38 -1.47
N ALA A 86 5.06 -19.42 -2.30
CA ALA A 86 5.30 -18.41 -3.33
C ALA A 86 4.24 -18.47 -4.46
N VAL A 87 3.86 -19.68 -4.90
CA VAL A 87 2.78 -19.87 -5.89
C VAL A 87 1.46 -19.27 -5.38
N LEU A 88 1.11 -19.57 -4.12
CA LEU A 88 -0.10 -19.02 -3.50
C LEU A 88 -0.04 -17.50 -3.39
N LEU A 89 1.09 -16.94 -2.95
CA LEU A 89 1.28 -15.50 -2.86
C LEU A 89 1.09 -14.82 -4.23
N PHE A 90 1.78 -15.30 -5.27
CA PHE A 90 1.65 -14.75 -6.61
C PHE A 90 0.22 -14.84 -7.14
N THR A 91 -0.44 -15.97 -6.92
CA THR A 91 -1.81 -16.19 -7.38
C THR A 91 -2.79 -15.22 -6.72
N VAL A 92 -2.73 -15.10 -5.38
CA VAL A 92 -3.62 -14.21 -4.62
C VAL A 92 -3.37 -12.75 -4.98
N VAL A 93 -2.10 -12.31 -5.02
CA VAL A 93 -1.74 -10.94 -5.36
C VAL A 93 -2.18 -10.59 -6.78
N SER A 94 -1.95 -11.49 -7.74
CA SER A 94 -2.37 -11.30 -9.13
C SER A 94 -3.88 -11.17 -9.27
N LEU A 95 -4.61 -12.11 -8.67
CA LEU A 95 -6.07 -12.15 -8.72
C LEU A 95 -6.67 -10.90 -8.07
N PHE A 96 -6.18 -10.54 -6.88
CA PHE A 96 -6.61 -9.35 -6.17
C PHE A 96 -6.34 -8.10 -6.98
N ALA A 97 -5.11 -7.91 -7.48
CA ALA A 97 -4.73 -6.73 -8.26
C ALA A 97 -5.56 -6.58 -9.54
N TYR A 98 -5.77 -7.68 -10.27
CA TYR A 98 -6.52 -7.66 -11.53
C TYR A 98 -8.02 -7.40 -11.29
N ILE A 99 -8.65 -8.14 -10.37
CA ILE A 99 -10.08 -8.02 -10.10
C ILE A 99 -10.42 -6.67 -9.47
N SER A 100 -9.67 -6.24 -8.44
CA SER A 100 -9.90 -4.95 -7.77
C SER A 100 -9.84 -3.80 -8.77
N THR A 101 -8.80 -3.75 -9.61
CA THR A 101 -8.64 -2.73 -10.64
C THR A 101 -9.80 -2.77 -11.62
N ARG A 102 -10.17 -3.98 -12.08
CA ARG A 102 -11.29 -4.13 -13.00
C ARG A 102 -12.59 -3.63 -12.37
N MET A 103 -12.86 -3.92 -11.10
CA MET A 103 -14.04 -3.47 -10.37
C MET A 103 -14.08 -1.95 -10.20
N VAL A 104 -12.99 -1.35 -9.70
CA VAL A 104 -12.85 0.12 -9.54
C VAL A 104 -13.16 0.85 -10.84
N PHE A 105 -12.67 0.32 -11.96
CA PHE A 105 -12.86 1.02 -13.23
C PHE A 105 -14.18 0.62 -13.91
N SER A 106 -14.74 -0.59 -13.71
CA SER A 106 -15.88 -1.22 -14.43
C SER A 106 -17.16 -0.40 -14.68
N GLY A 107 -17.36 0.76 -14.05
CA GLY A 107 -18.52 1.63 -14.23
C GLY A 107 -19.47 1.67 -13.03
N LYS A 108 -19.44 0.64 -12.17
CA LYS A 108 -20.08 0.65 -10.82
C LYS A 108 -19.09 1.04 -9.70
N GLY A 109 -17.96 1.59 -10.12
CA GLY A 109 -16.69 1.63 -9.40
C GLY A 109 -16.52 2.56 -8.20
N PRO A 110 -17.28 3.66 -8.01
CA PRO A 110 -17.03 4.56 -6.89
C PRO A 110 -17.17 3.89 -5.52
N GLY A 111 -18.18 3.04 -5.33
CA GLY A 111 -18.40 2.36 -4.05
C GLY A 111 -17.28 1.38 -3.69
N PHE A 112 -16.81 0.60 -4.66
CA PHE A 112 -15.70 -0.33 -4.42
C PHE A 112 -14.38 0.40 -4.16
N ALA A 113 -14.11 1.51 -4.87
CA ALA A 113 -12.93 2.31 -4.65
C ALA A 113 -12.90 2.95 -3.24
N VAL A 114 -14.07 3.31 -2.70
CA VAL A 114 -14.18 3.78 -1.31
C VAL A 114 -13.85 2.66 -0.32
N LEU A 115 -14.39 1.45 -0.52
CA LEU A 115 -14.06 0.29 0.33
C LEU A 115 -12.57 -0.04 0.28
N GLU A 116 -11.97 0.00 -0.92
CA GLU A 116 -10.53 -0.19 -1.10
C GLU A 116 -9.72 0.87 -0.35
N MET A 117 -10.20 2.12 -0.33
CA MET A 117 -9.55 3.19 0.41
C MET A 117 -9.51 2.90 1.92
N PHE A 118 -10.60 2.40 2.50
CA PHE A 118 -10.61 1.97 3.90
C PHE A 118 -9.67 0.80 4.16
N PHE A 119 -9.63 -0.17 3.25
CA PHE A 119 -8.71 -1.31 3.34
C PHE A 119 -7.25 -0.85 3.34
N ILE A 120 -6.86 0.02 2.40
CA ILE A 120 -5.52 0.60 2.33
C ILE A 120 -5.20 1.41 3.60
N GLY A 121 -6.16 2.19 4.11
CA GLY A 121 -6.01 2.92 5.36
C GLY A 121 -5.75 2.01 6.57
N LEU A 122 -6.43 0.86 6.64
CA LEU A 122 -6.21 -0.14 7.68
C LEU A 122 -4.81 -0.77 7.56
N VAL A 123 -4.35 -1.05 6.34
CA VAL A 123 -2.99 -1.55 6.09
C VAL A 123 -1.95 -0.52 6.56
N TYR A 124 -2.10 0.76 6.20
CA TYR A 124 -1.23 1.83 6.69
C TYR A 124 -1.24 1.89 8.22
N PHE A 125 -2.41 1.85 8.86
CA PHE A 125 -2.51 1.86 10.31
C PHE A 125 -1.77 0.68 10.96
N LYS A 126 -1.89 -0.53 10.40
CA LYS A 126 -1.13 -1.69 10.88
C LYS A 126 0.38 -1.50 10.72
N LEU A 127 0.83 -1.02 9.56
CA LEU A 127 2.25 -0.76 9.30
C LEU A 127 2.83 0.29 10.26
N LEU A 128 2.05 1.30 10.62
CA LEU A 128 2.43 2.30 11.63
C LEU A 128 2.55 1.72 13.05
N ASN A 129 1.74 0.73 13.39
CA ASN A 129 1.87 0.07 14.68
C ASN A 129 3.10 -0.86 14.74
N PHE A 130 3.43 -1.55 13.63
CA PHE A 130 4.64 -2.37 13.55
C PHE A 130 5.93 -1.56 13.70
N THR A 131 5.95 -0.33 13.19
CA THR A 131 7.11 0.56 13.33
C THR A 131 7.35 1.00 14.75
N ARG A 132 6.30 1.17 15.55
CA ARG A 132 6.42 1.54 16.96
C ARG A 132 6.98 0.42 17.84
N SER A 133 6.84 -0.84 17.42
CA SER A 133 7.25 -2.00 18.21
C SER A 133 8.72 -2.42 18.03
N ALA A 134 9.49 -1.74 17.17
CA ALA A 134 10.88 -2.10 16.85
C ALA A 134 11.85 -0.90 17.02
N PRO A 135 12.27 -0.62 18.27
CA PRO A 135 13.01 0.60 18.62
C PRO A 135 14.43 0.68 18.02
N ASP A 136 15.11 -0.45 17.77
CA ASP A 136 16.50 -0.45 17.28
C ASP A 136 16.67 0.16 15.86
N ILE A 137 15.56 0.37 15.15
CA ILE A 137 15.53 0.81 13.73
C ILE A 137 14.96 2.23 13.60
N ALA A 138 14.23 2.64 14.63
CA ALA A 138 13.75 3.98 14.86
C ALA A 138 14.87 5.03 14.82
N GLU A 139 15.96 4.73 15.53
CA GLU A 139 17.11 5.63 15.69
C GLU A 139 17.91 5.76 14.38
N ALA A 140 18.03 4.68 13.60
CA ALA A 140 18.83 4.66 12.36
C ALA A 140 18.10 5.29 11.15
N SER A 141 16.77 5.21 11.11
CA SER A 141 15.96 5.55 9.92
C SER A 141 14.85 6.59 10.20
N GLY A 142 14.83 7.23 11.38
CA GLY A 142 13.74 8.10 11.83
C GLY A 142 13.28 9.16 10.82
N ALA A 143 14.23 9.83 10.14
CA ALA A 143 13.91 10.82 9.11
C ALA A 143 13.23 10.21 7.86
N ALA A 144 13.72 9.06 7.38
CA ALA A 144 13.14 8.39 6.22
C ALA A 144 11.72 7.89 6.52
N ILE A 145 11.51 7.32 7.71
CA ILE A 145 10.20 6.87 8.19
C ILE A 145 9.23 8.05 8.26
N LYS A 146 9.65 9.18 8.83
CA LYS A 146 8.85 10.42 8.91
C LYS A 146 8.45 10.92 7.52
N ILE A 147 9.38 10.95 6.56
CA ILE A 147 9.12 11.36 5.18
C ILE A 147 8.12 10.42 4.50
N VAL A 148 8.32 9.10 4.58
CA VAL A 148 7.43 8.13 3.94
C VAL A 148 6.02 8.17 4.54
N LEU A 149 5.92 8.37 5.87
CA LEU A 149 4.63 8.54 6.56
C LEU A 149 3.90 9.80 6.09
N ILE A 150 4.59 10.93 5.99
CA ILE A 150 4.01 12.18 5.46
C ILE A 150 3.56 11.97 4.01
N LEU A 151 4.38 11.33 3.17
CA LEU A 151 4.04 11.02 1.78
C LEU A 151 2.84 10.07 1.67
N ALA A 152 2.72 9.08 2.56
CA ALA A 152 1.59 8.17 2.63
C ALA A 152 0.29 8.92 2.94
N VAL A 153 0.29 9.78 3.96
CA VAL A 153 -0.89 10.59 4.32
C VAL A 153 -1.27 11.56 3.20
N LEU A 154 -0.28 12.28 2.65
CA LEU A 154 -0.50 13.19 1.52
C LEU A 154 -1.08 12.46 0.31
N SER A 155 -0.51 11.31 -0.04
CA SER A 155 -0.98 10.50 -1.16
C SER A 155 -2.39 9.95 -0.91
N PHE A 156 -2.70 9.57 0.34
CA PHE A 156 -4.02 9.10 0.74
C PHE A 156 -5.07 10.20 0.56
N LEU A 157 -4.79 11.40 1.06
CA LEU A 157 -5.66 12.57 0.91
C LEU A 157 -5.81 12.98 -0.57
N LEU A 158 -4.71 12.99 -1.33
CA LEU A 158 -4.72 13.29 -2.75
C LEU A 158 -5.54 12.25 -3.54
N HIS A 159 -5.42 10.97 -3.22
CA HIS A 159 -6.23 9.95 -3.85
C HIS A 159 -7.71 10.09 -3.47
N ALA A 160 -8.04 10.44 -2.21
CA ALA A 160 -9.41 10.67 -1.74
C ALA A 160 -10.11 11.72 -2.61
N ILE A 161 -9.44 12.84 -2.85
CA ILE A 161 -10.01 13.95 -3.60
C ILE A 161 -10.12 13.64 -5.08
N ILE A 162 -9.15 12.93 -5.65
CA ILE A 162 -9.21 12.45 -7.04
C ILE A 162 -10.38 11.48 -7.21
N LEU A 163 -10.58 10.57 -6.26
CA LEU A 163 -11.70 9.63 -6.24
C LEU A 163 -13.04 10.37 -6.14
N TYR A 164 -13.15 11.34 -5.23
CA TYR A 164 -14.34 12.17 -5.09
C TYR A 164 -14.70 12.88 -6.40
N LEU A 165 -13.73 13.55 -7.02
CA LEU A 165 -13.95 14.27 -8.28
C LEU A 165 -14.23 13.33 -9.45
N ALA A 166 -13.69 12.12 -9.44
CA ALA A 166 -13.98 11.09 -10.44
C ALA A 166 -15.37 10.48 -10.27
N ALA A 167 -15.88 10.39 -9.03
CA ALA A 167 -17.21 9.86 -8.71
C ALA A 167 -18.34 10.86 -9.03
N PHE A 168 -18.08 12.17 -8.93
CA PHE A 168 -19.09 13.23 -9.14
C PHE A 168 -18.71 14.19 -10.29
N PRO A 169 -18.72 13.72 -11.55
CA PRO A 169 -18.27 14.52 -12.70
C PRO A 169 -19.19 15.71 -13.05
N ASP A 170 -20.49 15.65 -12.73
CA ASP A 170 -21.48 16.63 -13.22
C ASP A 170 -21.64 17.90 -12.35
N ARG A 171 -20.82 18.05 -11.30
CA ARG A 171 -20.90 19.25 -10.43
C ARG A 171 -20.31 20.50 -11.11
N SER A 172 -20.92 21.65 -10.83
CA SER A 172 -20.48 22.94 -11.36
C SER A 172 -19.04 23.29 -10.96
N ARG A 173 -18.31 23.96 -11.88
CA ARG A 173 -16.89 24.30 -11.69
C ARG A 173 -16.62 25.14 -10.43
N LYS A 174 -17.53 26.06 -10.09
CA LYS A 174 -17.44 26.89 -8.86
C LYS A 174 -17.56 26.04 -7.60
N ARG A 175 -18.52 25.10 -7.57
CA ARG A 175 -18.73 24.20 -6.42
C ARG A 175 -17.55 23.24 -6.22
N LYS A 176 -17.01 22.68 -7.31
CA LYS A 176 -15.79 21.85 -7.27
C LYS A 176 -14.58 22.61 -6.71
N ARG A 177 -14.39 23.88 -7.09
CA ARG A 177 -13.30 24.71 -6.54
C ARG A 177 -13.48 24.96 -5.04
N ALA A 178 -14.69 25.27 -4.60
CA ALA A 178 -14.97 25.45 -3.17
C ALA A 178 -14.71 24.16 -2.37
N GLU A 179 -15.18 23.01 -2.86
CA GLU A 179 -14.95 21.70 -2.23
C GLU A 179 -13.45 21.34 -2.18
N LEU A 180 -12.69 21.63 -3.24
CA LEU A 180 -11.22 21.49 -3.27
C LEU A 180 -10.52 22.35 -2.22
N VAL A 181 -10.92 23.61 -2.08
CA VAL A 181 -10.34 24.54 -1.09
C VAL A 181 -10.65 24.06 0.33
N ILE A 182 -11.91 23.71 0.60
CA ILE A 182 -12.32 23.19 1.92
C ILE A 182 -11.53 21.92 2.27
N PHE A 183 -11.43 20.97 1.33
CA PHE A 183 -10.63 19.76 1.56
C PHE A 183 -9.16 20.09 1.81
N SER A 184 -8.58 21.02 1.04
CA SER A 184 -7.18 21.41 1.22
C SER A 184 -6.93 22.03 2.60
N VAL A 185 -7.86 22.87 3.07
CA VAL A 185 -7.81 23.47 4.41
C VAL A 185 -7.91 22.38 5.48
N ILE A 186 -8.85 21.43 5.35
CA ILE A 186 -8.98 20.30 6.28
C ILE A 186 -7.73 19.42 6.25
N ALA A 187 -7.20 19.12 5.07
CA ALA A 187 -5.98 18.35 4.90
C ALA A 187 -4.79 19.01 5.60
N VAL A 188 -4.60 20.32 5.42
CA VAL A 188 -3.56 21.09 6.12
C VAL A 188 -3.80 21.08 7.63
N LEU A 189 -5.05 21.26 8.09
CA LEU A 189 -5.40 21.20 9.51
C LEU A 189 -5.19 19.82 10.14
N LEU A 190 -5.27 18.73 9.37
CA LEU A 190 -4.98 17.38 9.85
C LEU A 190 -3.48 17.06 9.79
N LEU A 191 -2.80 17.52 8.75
CA LEU A 191 -1.37 17.30 8.53
C LEU A 191 -0.48 18.18 9.43
N PHE A 192 -0.90 19.40 9.74
CA PHE A 192 -0.13 20.32 10.55
C PHE A 192 0.09 19.80 11.97
N PRO A 193 -0.94 19.33 12.71
CA PRO A 193 -0.75 18.65 13.99
C PRO A 193 0.13 17.42 13.81
N LEU A 194 -0.07 16.61 12.76
CA LEU A 194 0.76 15.44 12.54
C LEU A 194 2.25 15.80 12.33
N ALA A 195 2.54 16.85 11.57
CA ALA A 195 3.92 17.26 11.28
C ALA A 195 4.60 17.98 12.45
N VAL A 196 3.85 18.76 13.23
CA VAL A 196 4.36 19.57 14.35
C VAL A 196 4.35 18.81 15.67
N LEU A 197 3.33 17.98 15.91
CA LEU A 197 3.20 17.19 17.14
C LEU A 197 3.90 15.83 17.05
N LEU A 198 4.34 15.35 15.88
CA LEU A 198 5.29 14.25 15.86
C LEU A 198 6.64 14.78 16.37
N PRO A 199 7.06 14.43 17.60
CA PRO A 199 8.41 14.68 18.06
C PRO A 199 9.39 14.05 17.07
N ASP A 200 10.57 14.64 16.90
CA ASP A 200 11.63 14.04 16.07
C ASP A 200 12.05 12.65 16.60
N ASN A 201 11.73 12.40 17.85
CA ASN A 201 11.92 11.21 18.68
C ASN A 201 10.60 10.46 18.98
N PHE A 202 9.56 10.57 18.12
CA PHE A 202 8.27 9.83 18.28
C PHE A 202 8.42 8.30 18.35
N VAL A 203 9.62 7.79 18.06
CA VAL A 203 9.94 6.38 17.98
C VAL A 203 10.94 5.96 19.09
N ASP A 204 11.43 6.90 19.90
CA ASP A 204 12.25 6.61 21.08
C ASP A 204 11.32 6.46 22.28
N HIS A 205 10.87 5.24 22.55
CA HIS A 205 10.34 4.88 23.86
C HIS A 205 11.27 3.83 24.45
N GLU A 206 11.65 4.04 25.71
CA GLU A 206 12.48 3.11 26.48
C GLU A 206 11.97 1.69 26.27
N ALA A 207 12.84 0.86 25.68
CA ALA A 207 12.69 -0.57 25.76
C ALA A 207 12.73 -0.93 27.24
N ILE A 208 11.57 -1.07 27.87
CA ILE A 208 11.45 -1.97 29.02
C ILE A 208 11.68 -3.36 28.43
N LEU A 209 12.97 -3.68 28.27
CA LEU A 209 13.50 -5.03 28.15
C LEU A 209 12.99 -5.76 29.37
N ASN A 210 11.80 -6.35 29.26
CA ASN A 210 11.42 -7.41 30.17
C ASN A 210 12.50 -8.48 29.99
N ASN A 211 13.31 -8.66 31.03
CA ASN A 211 14.48 -9.52 31.13
C ASN A 211 14.15 -11.01 30.86
N LEU A 212 13.76 -11.33 29.63
CA LEU A 212 13.56 -12.70 29.15
C LEU A 212 14.87 -13.31 28.62
N ARG A 213 16.01 -12.65 28.87
CA ARG A 213 17.37 -13.08 28.48
C ARG A 213 18.28 -13.48 29.64
N GLU A 214 17.79 -13.55 30.87
CA GLU A 214 18.51 -14.31 31.89
C GLU A 214 18.20 -15.79 31.68
N GLU A 215 19.04 -16.43 30.87
CA GLU A 215 19.14 -17.89 30.89
C GLU A 215 19.42 -18.32 32.33
N PRO A 216 18.63 -19.25 32.91
CA PRO A 216 18.90 -19.74 34.25
C PRO A 216 20.31 -20.34 34.28
N PRO A 217 21.11 -20.07 35.34
CA PRO A 217 22.47 -20.58 35.42
C PRO A 217 22.44 -22.11 35.31
N PRO A 218 23.42 -22.71 34.61
CA PRO A 218 23.46 -24.15 34.41
C PRO A 218 23.46 -24.82 35.79
N ARG A 219 22.46 -25.69 36.03
CA ARG A 219 22.44 -26.55 37.22
C ARG A 219 23.72 -27.37 37.22
N SER A 220 24.65 -27.04 38.12
CA SER A 220 25.71 -27.94 38.51
C SER A 220 25.07 -29.22 39.01
N ARG A 221 25.40 -30.35 38.39
CA ARG A 221 25.10 -31.67 38.93
C ARG A 221 25.97 -31.85 40.17
N GLU A 222 25.35 -31.76 41.34
CA GLU A 222 25.81 -32.47 42.55
C GLU A 222 24.96 -33.73 42.71
#